data_AF-M0B5F1-F1
#
_entry.id   AF-M0B5F1-F1
#
_cell.length_a   1.000
_cell.length_b   1.000
_cell.length_c   1.000
_cell.angle_alpha   90.00
_cell.angle_beta   90.00
_cell.angle_gamma   90.00
#
_symmetry.space_group_name_H-M   'P 1'
#
loop_
_entity.id
_entity.type
_entity.pdbx_description
1 polymer ?
#
loop_
_entity_poly.entity_id
_entity_poly.type
_entity_poly.pdbx_seq_one_letter_code
_entity_poly.pdbx_strand_id
1 'polypeptide(L)'
;MSETDAEPCLHCGTETIQRADGEPYCSMDCIRSERRKQEQETIDCPYPDCDWYTTYRSNNGLSQAIAFRKSENHREEHRAELEDARGETA
;
A
#
# COMPACT_ATOMS: atom_id res chain seq x y z
N MET A 1 13.99 -41.33 -0.64
CA MET A 1 13.70 -40.10 0.14
C MET A 1 13.04 -39.16 -0.85
N SER A 2 11.80 -38.74 -0.62
CA SER A 2 11.10 -37.87 -1.57
C SER A 2 11.73 -36.48 -1.53
N GLU A 3 12.37 -36.06 -2.62
CA GLU A 3 12.66 -34.65 -2.89
C GLU A 3 11.30 -33.95 -2.93
N THR A 4 11.04 -33.10 -1.95
CA THR A 4 9.81 -32.32 -1.95
C THR A 4 10.14 -31.11 -2.83
N ASP A 5 9.61 -31.07 -4.05
CA ASP A 5 9.76 -29.91 -4.95
C ASP A 5 9.35 -28.65 -4.18
N ALA A 6 10.32 -27.79 -3.88
CA ALA A 6 10.08 -26.54 -3.19
C ALA A 6 9.42 -25.58 -4.17
N GLU A 7 8.13 -25.30 -3.97
CA GLU A 7 7.41 -24.32 -4.78
C GLU A 7 7.90 -22.90 -4.48
N PRO A 8 7.82 -21.92 -5.40
CA PRO A 8 8.17 -20.54 -5.08
C PRO A 8 7.13 -19.91 -4.14
N CYS A 9 7.57 -19.09 -3.19
CA CYS A 9 6.68 -18.33 -2.34
C CYS A 9 5.79 -17.39 -3.17
N LEU A 10 4.49 -17.40 -2.93
CA LEU A 10 3.53 -16.58 -3.68
C LEU A 10 3.73 -15.07 -3.49
N HIS A 11 4.32 -14.64 -2.38
CA HIS A 11 4.57 -13.23 -2.11
C HIS A 11 5.94 -12.75 -2.63
N CYS A 12 6.98 -13.55 -2.37
CA CYS A 12 8.37 -13.11 -2.47
C CYS A 12 9.15 -13.82 -3.59
N GLY A 13 8.58 -14.90 -4.17
CA GLY A 13 9.20 -15.70 -5.23
C GLY A 13 10.39 -16.58 -4.79
N THR A 14 10.87 -16.46 -3.55
CA THR A 14 11.97 -17.31 -3.06
C THR A 14 11.51 -18.74 -2.77
N GLU A 15 12.45 -19.67 -2.75
CA GLU A 15 12.22 -21.09 -2.42
C GLU A 15 11.44 -21.24 -1.11
N THR A 16 10.36 -22.03 -1.13
CA THR A 16 9.52 -22.21 0.05
C THR A 16 10.11 -23.17 1.06
N ILE A 17 9.90 -22.81 2.33
CA ILE A 17 10.27 -23.64 3.48
C ILE A 17 9.01 -24.10 4.22
N GLN A 18 7.85 -23.44 3.99
CA GLN A 18 6.61 -23.67 4.74
C GLN A 18 5.36 -23.52 3.85
N ARG A 19 4.29 -24.23 4.21
CA ARG A 19 2.95 -24.05 3.64
C ARG A 19 1.97 -23.62 4.73
N ALA A 20 1.12 -22.64 4.43
CA ALA A 20 0.04 -22.20 5.32
C ALA A 20 -1.28 -22.25 4.56
N ASP A 21 -2.28 -22.95 5.13
CA ASP A 21 -3.58 -23.16 4.48
C ASP A 21 -3.49 -23.79 3.07
N GLY A 22 -2.44 -24.57 2.80
CA GLY A 22 -2.16 -25.20 1.50
C GLY A 22 -1.26 -24.36 0.57
N GLU A 23 -1.12 -23.07 0.84
CA GLU A 23 -0.40 -22.11 -0.01
C GLU A 23 1.10 -22.02 0.35
N PRO A 24 2.01 -21.95 -0.63
CA PRO A 24 3.46 -21.92 -0.41
C PRO A 24 3.97 -20.52 -0.02
N TYR A 25 4.64 -20.41 1.16
CA TYR A 25 5.29 -19.18 1.62
C TYR A 25 6.73 -19.37 2.11
N CYS A 26 7.56 -18.33 1.93
CA CYS A 26 8.98 -18.35 2.28
C CYS A 26 9.23 -18.30 3.81
N SER A 27 8.31 -17.70 4.59
CA SER A 27 8.35 -17.69 6.06
C SER A 27 7.02 -17.22 6.65
N MET A 28 6.81 -17.44 7.97
CA MET A 28 5.69 -16.85 8.71
C MET A 28 5.70 -15.32 8.69
N ASP A 29 6.87 -14.68 8.61
CA ASP A 29 6.98 -13.23 8.44
C ASP A 29 6.51 -12.78 7.06
N CYS A 30 6.77 -13.58 6.03
CA CYS A 30 6.30 -13.31 4.68
C CYS A 30 4.76 -13.34 4.59
N ILE A 31 4.13 -14.37 5.17
CA ILE A 31 2.67 -14.46 5.30
C ILE A 31 2.10 -13.26 6.06
N ARG A 32 2.74 -12.89 7.18
CA ARG A 32 2.30 -11.74 7.98
C ARG A 32 2.51 -10.41 7.25
N SER A 33 3.52 -10.28 6.40
CA SER A 33 3.71 -9.10 5.56
C SER A 33 2.62 -9.01 4.50
N GLU A 34 2.26 -10.13 3.88
CA GLU A 34 1.20 -10.15 2.87
C GLU A 34 -0.18 -9.90 3.48
N ARG A 35 -0.52 -10.55 4.58
CA ARG A 35 -1.77 -10.25 5.33
C ARG A 35 -1.81 -8.78 5.77
N ARG A 36 -0.69 -8.22 6.22
CA ARG A 36 -0.58 -6.78 6.55
C ARG A 36 -0.72 -5.85 5.34
N LYS A 37 -0.45 -6.32 4.11
CA LYS A 37 -0.71 -5.59 2.86
C LYS A 37 -2.17 -5.73 2.42
N GLN A 38 -2.77 -6.90 2.56
CA GLN A 38 -4.18 -7.14 2.22
C GLN A 38 -5.17 -6.34 3.08
N GLU A 39 -4.80 -5.98 4.32
CA GLU A 39 -5.61 -5.13 5.21
C GLU A 39 -5.40 -3.62 4.97
N GLN A 40 -4.57 -3.22 3.99
CA GLN A 40 -4.37 -1.81 3.66
C GLN A 40 -5.35 -1.36 2.57
N GLU A 41 -6.00 -0.24 2.84
CA GLU A 41 -6.79 0.50 1.86
C GLU A 41 -6.01 1.71 1.37
N THR A 42 -6.35 2.17 0.16
CA THR A 42 -5.69 3.28 -0.52
C THR A 42 -6.65 4.46 -0.62
N ILE A 43 -6.12 5.67 -0.42
CA ILE A 43 -6.77 6.94 -0.74
C ILE A 43 -5.98 7.55 -1.89
N ASP A 44 -6.57 7.54 -3.07
CA ASP A 44 -6.01 8.17 -4.26
C ASP A 44 -6.33 9.67 -4.30
N CYS A 45 -5.44 10.45 -4.92
CA CYS A 45 -5.72 11.85 -5.22
C CYS A 45 -6.86 11.94 -6.26
N PRO A 46 -7.86 12.83 -6.11
CA PRO A 46 -8.95 12.96 -7.08
C PRO A 46 -8.54 13.67 -8.38
N TYR A 47 -7.34 14.23 -8.45
CA TYR A 47 -6.84 14.89 -9.67
C TYR A 47 -6.23 13.85 -10.62
N PRO A 48 -6.72 13.74 -11.86
CA PRO A 48 -6.33 12.66 -12.78
C PRO A 48 -4.87 12.70 -13.23
N ASP A 49 -4.23 13.88 -13.19
CA ASP A 49 -2.81 14.05 -13.53
C ASP A 49 -1.89 13.92 -12.30
N CYS A 50 -2.44 13.54 -11.14
CA CYS A 50 -1.70 13.39 -9.90
C CYS A 50 -1.64 11.92 -9.46
N ASP A 51 -0.46 11.31 -9.59
CA ASP A 51 -0.19 9.92 -9.17
C ASP A 51 0.00 9.77 -7.64
N TRP A 52 -0.36 10.78 -6.86
CA TRP A 52 -0.21 10.74 -5.42
C TRP A 52 -1.28 9.85 -4.78
N TYR A 53 -0.85 8.99 -3.86
CA TYR A 53 -1.74 8.18 -3.03
C TYR A 53 -1.16 8.00 -1.63
N THR A 54 -2.03 7.68 -0.67
CA THR A 54 -1.62 7.24 0.67
C THR A 54 -2.39 5.99 1.06
N THR A 55 -1.79 5.13 1.88
CA THR A 55 -2.46 3.92 2.40
C THR A 55 -2.76 4.04 3.90
N TYR A 56 -3.76 3.30 4.36
CA TYR A 56 -4.06 3.13 5.78
C TYR A 56 -4.56 1.71 6.06
N ARG A 57 -4.56 1.29 7.34
CA ARG A 57 -5.19 0.04 7.77
C ARG A 57 -6.59 0.31 8.32
N SER A 58 -7.61 -0.33 7.76
CA SER A 58 -9.01 -0.09 8.13
C SER A 58 -9.33 -0.47 9.58
N ASN A 59 -8.58 -1.42 10.15
CA ASN A 59 -8.71 -1.84 11.55
C ASN A 59 -7.95 -0.94 12.55
N ASN A 60 -7.33 0.16 12.10
CA ASN A 60 -6.52 1.04 12.93
C ASN A 60 -6.87 2.53 12.73
N GLY A 61 -7.63 3.09 13.68
CA GLY A 61 -8.09 4.48 13.62
C GLY A 61 -6.97 5.53 13.55
N LEU A 62 -5.79 5.27 14.15
CA LEU A 62 -4.65 6.19 14.03
C LEU A 62 -4.07 6.17 12.62
N SER A 63 -3.91 4.98 12.02
CA SER A 63 -3.44 4.85 10.64
C SER A 63 -4.38 5.58 9.67
N GLN A 64 -5.68 5.43 9.88
CA GLN A 64 -6.72 6.08 9.08
C GLN A 64 -6.67 7.61 9.24
N ALA A 65 -6.62 8.13 10.47
CA ALA A 65 -6.54 9.57 10.73
C ALA A 65 -5.29 10.22 10.11
N ILE A 66 -4.13 9.54 10.14
CA ILE A 66 -2.91 10.03 9.51
C ILE A 66 -3.05 10.10 7.98
N ALA A 67 -3.65 9.08 7.36
CA ALA A 67 -3.85 9.05 5.91
C ALA A 67 -4.82 10.14 5.44
N PHE A 68 -5.93 10.35 6.15
CA PHE A 68 -6.84 11.45 5.84
C PHE A 68 -6.17 12.81 5.93
N ARG A 69 -5.43 13.08 7.01
CA ARG A 69 -4.68 14.35 7.15
C ARG A 69 -3.68 14.57 6.02
N LYS A 70 -2.97 13.50 5.59
CA LYS A 70 -2.05 13.60 4.43
C LYS A 70 -2.79 13.94 3.14
N SER A 71 -3.94 13.30 2.90
CA SER A 71 -4.78 13.57 1.74
C SER A 71 -5.32 15.00 1.76
N GLU A 72 -5.75 15.51 2.91
CA GLU A 72 -6.20 16.90 3.05
C GLU A 72 -5.07 17.90 2.78
N ASN A 73 -3.89 17.71 3.38
CA ASN A 73 -2.74 18.57 3.14
C ASN A 73 -2.36 18.58 1.65
N HIS A 74 -2.37 17.42 1.00
CA HIS A 74 -2.05 17.33 -0.43
C HIS A 74 -3.06 18.06 -1.32
N ARG A 75 -4.34 18.02 -0.97
CA ARG A 75 -5.37 18.81 -1.66
C ARG A 75 -5.16 20.32 -1.49
N GLU A 76 -4.59 20.76 -0.37
CA GLU A 76 -4.21 22.15 -0.14
C GLU A 76 -2.99 22.56 -0.98
N GLU A 77 -2.01 21.67 -1.14
CA GLU A 77 -0.87 21.89 -2.06
C GLU A 77 -1.37 22.15 -3.48
N HIS A 78 -2.26 21.31 -4.00
CA HIS A 78 -2.87 21.54 -5.32
C HIS A 78 -3.63 22.87 -5.42
N ARG A 79 -4.34 23.27 -4.36
CA ARG A 79 -5.03 24.57 -4.35
C ARG A 79 -4.03 25.71 -4.46
N ALA A 80 -2.95 25.66 -3.69
CA ALA A 80 -1.91 26.68 -3.70
C ALA A 80 -1.23 26.78 -5.08
N GLU A 81 -0.89 25.64 -5.70
CA GLU A 81 -0.33 25.61 -7.06
C GLU A 81 -1.28 26.24 -8.10
N LEU A 82 -2.58 25.94 -8.01
CA LEU A 82 -3.58 26.52 -8.91
C LEU A 82 -3.81 28.01 -8.67
N GLU A 83 -3.69 28.49 -7.43
CA GLU A 83 -3.78 29.91 -7.10
C GLU A 83 -2.56 30.69 -7.60
N ASP A 84 -1.36 30.12 -7.45
CA ASP A 84 -0.10 30.70 -7.94
C ASP A 84 -0.11 30.81 -9.48
N ALA A 85 -0.46 29.72 -10.16
CA ALA A 85 -0.58 29.69 -11.64
C ALA A 85 -1.62 30.69 -12.18
N ARG A 86 -2.67 31.00 -11.41
CA ARG A 86 -3.65 32.03 -11.77
C ARG A 86 -3.11 33.44 -11.54
N GLY A 87 -2.33 33.66 -10.49
CA GLY A 87 -1.70 34.94 -10.17
C GLY A 87 -0.64 35.37 -11.18
N GLU A 88 0.06 34.42 -11.80
CA GLU A 88 1.07 34.68 -12.84
C GLU A 88 0.47 35.06 -14.21
N THR A 89 -0.84 34.88 -14.41
CA THR A 89 -1.53 35.20 -15.67
C THR A 89 -2.27 36.55 -15.68
N ALA A 90 -2.18 37.32 -14.60
CA ALA A 90 -2.83 38.64 -14.43
C ALA A 90 -1.83 39.80 -14.54
#